data_AF-A0A942S3S6-F1
#
_entry.id   AF-A0A942S3S6-F1
#
_cell.length_a   1.000
_cell.length_b   1.000
_cell.length_c   1.000
_cell.angle_alpha   90.00
_cell.angle_beta   90.00
_cell.angle_gamma   90.00
#
_symmetry.space_group_name_H-M   'P 1'
#
loop_
_entity.id
_entity.type
_entity.pdbx_description
1 polymer ?
#
loop_
_entity_poly.entity_id
_entity_poly.type
_entity_poly.pdbx_seq_one_letter_code
_entity_poly.pdbx_strand_id
1 'polypeptide(L)'
;METQNITLSIPKSTLHKVKLVAVRRETSISKLMAEAMEKLASEDESYIQARDRQLALLEKGFDLGFGESKLPSRDELHERK
;
A
#
# COMPACT_ATOMS: atom_id res chain seq x y z
N MET A 1 -8.26 9.18 -15.91
CA MET A 1 -7.41 7.97 -15.95
C MET A 1 -7.61 7.34 -17.30
N GLU A 2 -6.50 7.00 -17.96
CA GLU A 2 -6.52 6.29 -19.23
C GLU A 2 -6.82 4.80 -18.96
N THR A 3 -7.67 4.18 -19.77
CA THR A 3 -8.09 2.77 -19.58
C THR A 3 -7.80 1.96 -20.83
N GLN A 4 -7.24 0.77 -20.67
CA GLN A 4 -6.98 -0.16 -21.77
C GLN A 4 -7.93 -1.37 -21.67
N ASN A 5 -8.64 -1.68 -22.77
CA ASN A 5 -9.51 -2.85 -22.82
C ASN A 5 -8.69 -4.14 -22.93
N ILE A 6 -9.05 -5.11 -22.10
CA ILE A 6 -8.43 -6.45 -22.10
C ILE A 6 -9.53 -7.52 -22.18
N THR A 7 -9.22 -8.64 -22.85
CA THR A 7 -10.11 -9.80 -22.92
C THR A 7 -9.63 -10.86 -21.94
N LEU A 8 -10.52 -11.31 -21.04
CA LEU A 8 -10.21 -12.31 -20.02
C LEU A 8 -11.03 -13.59 -20.24
N SER A 9 -10.34 -14.72 -20.24
CA SER A 9 -10.98 -16.05 -20.22
C SER A 9 -11.22 -16.46 -18.78
N ILE A 10 -12.48 -16.39 -18.32
CA ILE A 10 -12.87 -16.71 -16.94
C ILE A 10 -13.83 -17.91 -16.97
N PRO A 11 -13.68 -18.89 -16.06
CA PRO A 11 -14.65 -19.98 -15.94
C PRO A 11 -16.07 -19.46 -15.73
N LYS A 12 -17.04 -20.04 -16.44
CA LYS A 12 -18.45 -19.61 -16.38
C LYS A 12 -19.01 -19.60 -14.95
N SER A 13 -18.62 -20.58 -14.13
CA SER A 13 -19.00 -20.68 -12.72
C SER A 13 -18.50 -19.49 -11.90
N THR A 14 -17.27 -19.06 -12.13
CA THR A 14 -16.68 -17.88 -11.49
C THR A 14 -17.36 -16.60 -11.95
N LEU A 15 -17.56 -16.44 -13.28
CA LEU A 15 -18.23 -15.26 -13.83
C LEU A 15 -19.65 -15.09 -13.27
N HIS A 16 -20.38 -16.18 -13.06
CA HIS A 16 -21.70 -16.14 -12.45
C HIS A 16 -21.67 -15.61 -11.02
N LYS A 17 -20.71 -16.07 -10.19
CA LYS A 17 -20.53 -15.56 -8.82
C LYS A 17 -20.16 -14.08 -8.81
N VAL A 18 -19.25 -13.66 -9.68
CA VAL A 18 -18.83 -12.26 -9.83
C VAL A 18 -20.03 -11.38 -10.20
N LYS A 19 -20.89 -11.84 -11.13
CA LYS A 19 -22.12 -11.12 -11.49
C LYS A 19 -23.03 -10.89 -10.29
N LEU A 20 -23.24 -11.92 -9.46
CA LEU A 20 -24.05 -11.78 -8.24
C LEU A 20 -23.45 -10.77 -7.25
N VAL A 21 -22.12 -10.75 -7.09
CA VAL A 21 -21.44 -9.77 -6.24
C VAL A 21 -21.59 -8.36 -6.80
N ALA A 22 -21.42 -8.17 -8.11
CA ALA A 22 -21.55 -6.87 -8.76
C ALA A 22 -22.96 -6.29 -8.57
N VAL A 23 -24.00 -7.11 -8.73
CA VAL A 23 -25.40 -6.73 -8.46
C VAL A 23 -25.59 -6.32 -7.00
N ARG A 24 -25.10 -7.11 -6.04
CA ARG A 24 -25.22 -6.80 -4.60
C ARG A 24 -24.50 -5.51 -4.20
N ARG A 25 -23.47 -5.11 -4.95
CA ARG A 25 -22.68 -3.90 -4.71
C ARG A 25 -23.07 -2.73 -5.62
N GLU A 26 -24.16 -2.87 -6.38
CA GLU A 26 -24.65 -1.86 -7.32
C GLU A 26 -23.55 -1.35 -8.28
N THR A 27 -22.69 -2.27 -8.74
CA THR A 27 -21.55 -1.97 -9.60
C THR A 27 -21.52 -2.86 -10.84
N SER A 28 -20.68 -2.51 -11.82
CA SER A 28 -20.49 -3.33 -13.02
C SER A 28 -19.42 -4.40 -12.80
N ILE A 29 -19.47 -5.48 -13.59
CA ILE A 29 -18.46 -6.54 -13.56
C ILE A 29 -17.07 -5.95 -13.90
N SER A 30 -16.99 -5.12 -14.93
CA SER A 30 -15.73 -4.48 -15.34
C SER A 30 -15.14 -3.60 -14.24
N LYS A 31 -15.98 -2.79 -13.57
CA LYS A 31 -15.53 -1.94 -12.45
C LYS A 31 -15.06 -2.78 -11.27
N LEU A 32 -15.80 -3.82 -10.90
CA LEU A 32 -15.41 -4.73 -9.81
C LEU A 32 -14.09 -5.45 -10.09
N MET A 33 -13.86 -5.87 -11.34
CA MET A 33 -12.59 -6.49 -11.73
C MET A 33 -11.44 -5.48 -11.74
N ALA A 34 -11.67 -4.26 -12.24
CA ALA A 34 -10.66 -3.20 -12.21
C ALA A 34 -10.22 -2.89 -10.77
N GLU A 35 -11.17 -2.69 -9.85
CA GLU A 35 -10.89 -2.44 -8.43
C GLU A 35 -10.09 -3.59 -7.79
N ALA A 36 -10.41 -4.84 -8.13
CA ALA A 36 -9.67 -5.99 -7.62
C ALA A 36 -8.23 -6.05 -8.17
N MET A 37 -8.02 -5.70 -9.44
CA MET A 37 -6.70 -5.64 -10.07
C MET A 37 -5.86 -4.49 -9.52
N GLU A 38 -6.46 -3.31 -9.35
CA GLU A 38 -5.80 -2.16 -8.72
C GLU A 38 -5.38 -2.49 -7.28
N LYS A 39 -6.26 -3.14 -6.52
CA LYS A 39 -5.94 -3.56 -5.16
C LYS A 39 -4.76 -4.53 -5.13
N LEU A 40 -4.76 -5.54 -6.02
CA LEU A 40 -3.67 -6.51 -6.10
C LEU A 40 -2.33 -5.85 -6.47
N ALA A 41 -2.33 -4.94 -7.44
CA ALA A 41 -1.14 -4.18 -7.82
C ALA A 41 -0.65 -3.28 -6.67
N SER A 42 -1.58 -2.60 -5.99
CA SER A 42 -1.26 -1.73 -4.85
C SER A 42 -0.68 -2.51 -3.69
N GLU A 43 -1.20 -3.71 -3.40
CA GLU A 43 -0.67 -4.56 -2.34
C GLU A 43 0.78 -4.96 -2.62
N ASP A 44 1.11 -5.32 -3.87
CA ASP A 44 2.47 -5.65 -4.28
C ASP A 44 3.42 -4.44 -4.17
N GLU A 45 2.96 -3.27 -4.63
CA GLU A 45 3.75 -2.03 -4.54
C GLU A 45 3.93 -1.53 -3.10
N SER A 46 2.94 -1.73 -2.23
CA SER A 46 2.93 -1.16 -0.87
C SER A 46 4.12 -1.60 -0.03
N TYR A 47 4.50 -2.88 -0.11
CA TYR A 47 5.64 -3.42 0.61
C TYR A 47 6.94 -2.83 0.08
N ILE A 48 7.10 -2.78 -1.24
CA ILE A 48 8.28 -2.24 -1.90
C ILE A 48 8.47 -0.76 -1.53
N GLN A 49 7.40 0.04 -1.62
CA GLN A 49 7.43 1.45 -1.26
C GLN A 49 7.74 1.67 0.23
N ALA A 50 7.18 0.85 1.12
CA ALA A 50 7.48 0.93 2.55
C ALA A 50 8.94 0.57 2.85
N ARG A 51 9.45 -0.49 2.21
CA ARG A 51 10.85 -0.90 2.30
C ARG A 51 11.79 0.21 1.83
N ASP A 52 11.56 0.74 0.64
CA ASP A 52 12.45 1.72 0.02
C ASP A 52 12.45 3.04 0.81
N ARG A 53 11.28 3.45 1.32
CA ARG A 53 11.18 4.58 2.25
C ARG A 53 12.00 4.37 3.52
N GLN A 54 11.91 3.18 4.12
CA GLN A 54 12.64 2.87 5.34
C GLN A 54 14.15 2.78 5.11
N LEU A 55 14.59 2.20 3.99
CA LEU A 55 16.00 2.17 3.60
C LEU A 55 16.56 3.58 3.40
N ALA A 56 15.82 4.47 2.74
CA ALA A 56 16.21 5.86 2.58
C ALA A 56 16.32 6.60 3.92
N LEU A 57 15.43 6.30 4.89
CA LEU A 57 15.53 6.85 6.25
C LEU A 57 16.75 6.34 7.00
N LEU A 58 17.10 5.06 6.84
CA LEU A 58 18.29 4.47 7.46
C LEU A 58 19.58 5.04 6.87
N GLU A 59 19.64 5.21 5.55
CA GLU A 59 20.80 5.79 4.85
C GLU A 59 21.00 7.26 5.21
N LYS A 60 19.92 8.04 5.23
CA LYS A 60 19.97 9.44 5.65
C LYS A 60 20.31 9.60 7.13
N GLY A 61 19.81 8.69 7.96
CA GLY A 61 19.83 8.83 9.42
C GLY A 61 18.88 9.93 9.92
N PHE A 62 18.84 10.10 11.24
CA PHE A 62 18.08 11.16 11.89
C PHE A 62 19.05 12.17 12.51
N ASP A 63 18.85 13.46 12.22
CA ASP A 63 19.43 14.51 13.05
C ASP A 63 18.62 14.61 14.33
N LEU A 64 19.19 14.09 15.41
CA LEU A 64 18.56 14.07 16.73
C LEU A 64 18.79 15.38 17.50
N GLY A 65 19.37 16.42 16.88
CA GLY A 65 19.62 17.72 17.49
C GLY A 65 20.77 17.72 18.49
N PHE A 66 21.57 16.64 18.52
CA PHE A 66 22.72 16.51 19.42
C PHE A 66 24.06 16.84 18.75
N GLY A 67 24.10 17.00 17.42
CA GLY A 67 25.34 17.32 16.69
C GLY A 67 26.50 16.38 17.08
N GLU A 68 27.65 16.95 17.45
CA GLU A 68 28.81 16.21 17.99
C GLU A 68 28.74 15.97 19.51
N SER A 69 27.69 16.45 20.19
CA SER A 69 27.55 16.29 21.64
C SER A 69 27.19 14.86 22.00
N LYS A 70 27.64 14.42 23.18
CA LYS A 70 27.27 13.11 23.73
C LYS A 70 25.75 12.99 23.82
N LEU A 71 25.21 11.90 23.27
CA LEU A 71 23.79 11.56 23.40
C LEU A 71 23.39 11.48 24.88
N PRO A 72 22.29 12.11 25.30
CA PRO A 72 21.84 12.05 26.69
C PRO A 72 21.45 10.62 27.06
N SER A 73 21.56 10.29 28.35
CA SER A 73 20.98 9.05 28.84
C SER A 73 19.45 9.07 28.69
N ARG A 74 18.82 7.89 28.65
CA ARG A 74 17.35 7.77 28.58
C ARG A 74 16.68 8.56 29.71
N ASP A 75 17.26 8.53 30.90
CA ASP A 75 16.71 9.18 32.09
C ASP A 75 16.82 10.71 31.96
N GLU A 76 17.95 11.23 31.45
CA GLU A 76 18.13 12.66 31.14
C GLU A 76 17.15 13.18 30.07
N LEU A 77 16.75 12.33 29.12
CA LEU A 77 15.74 12.67 28.10
C LEU A 77 14.32 12.66 28.68
N HIS A 78 14.03 11.71 29.56
CA HIS A 78 12.71 11.57 30.19
C HIS A 78 12.41 12.69 31.20
N GLU A 79 13.44 13.22 31.87
CA GLU A 79 13.30 14.29 32.86
C GLU A 79 13.18 15.70 32.24
N ARG A 80 13.37 15.86 30.92
CA ARG A 80 13.14 17.12 30.21
C ARG A 80 11.63 17.37 30.02
N LYS A 81 11.00 17.96 31.03
CA LYS A 81 9.68 18.60 30.94
C LYS A 81 9.82 20.10 30.80
#